data_AF-A0A966PLW6-F1
#
_entry.id   AF-A0A966PLW6-F1
#
_cell.length_a   1.000
_cell.length_b   1.000
_cell.length_c   1.000
_cell.angle_alpha   90.00
_cell.angle_beta   90.00
_cell.angle_gamma   90.00
#
_symmetry.space_group_name_H-M   'P 1'
#
loop_
_entity.id
_entity.type
_entity.pdbx_description
1 polymer ?
#
loop_
_entity_poly.entity_id
_entity_poly.type
_entity_poly.pdbx_seq_one_letter_code
_entity_poly.pdbx_strand_id
1 'polypeptide(L)'
;MTTLNFSVWPTPQREWGEVRDLARWADQGPWKGIWYADHFMPNTEDGQPKSGDVHECWSVIAAIAAITDNLRIGSLVSPTTFRHPAVLANTAATIDHVSNGRLILGIGAG
;
A
#
# COMPACT_ATOMS: atom_id res chain seq x y z
N MET A 1 -5.81 -21.53 19.79
CA MET A 1 -6.61 -20.30 19.64
C MET A 1 -6.04 -19.52 18.47
N THR A 2 -6.87 -19.14 17.50
CA THR A 2 -6.47 -18.34 16.34
C THR A 2 -6.48 -16.87 16.72
N THR A 3 -5.36 -16.16 16.53
CA THR A 3 -5.28 -14.72 16.82
C THR A 3 -5.90 -13.92 15.67
N LEU A 4 -6.86 -13.04 15.99
CA LEU A 4 -7.40 -12.06 15.05
C LEU A 4 -6.51 -10.82 15.03
N ASN A 5 -6.11 -10.38 13.84
CA ASN A 5 -5.30 -9.19 13.64
C ASN A 5 -6.11 -8.11 12.92
N PHE A 6 -5.91 -6.85 13.29
CA PHE A 6 -6.52 -5.70 12.63
C PHE A 6 -5.45 -4.89 11.87
N SER A 7 -5.84 -4.18 10.82
CA SER A 7 -4.94 -3.38 9.98
C SER A 7 -5.67 -2.15 9.45
N VAL A 8 -4.93 -1.21 8.90
CA VAL A 8 -5.47 0.04 8.36
C VAL A 8 -5.32 0.11 6.84
N TRP A 9 -6.24 0.82 6.18
CA TRP A 9 -6.23 1.02 4.74
C TRP A 9 -6.65 2.48 4.45
N PRO A 10 -5.70 3.40 4.26
CA PRO A 10 -6.02 4.75 3.80
C PRO A 10 -6.47 4.74 2.35
N THR A 11 -7.44 5.60 2.04
CA THR A 11 -7.85 5.83 0.66
C THR A 11 -6.73 6.56 -0.12
N PRO A 12 -6.37 6.12 -1.33
CA PRO A 12 -5.26 6.69 -2.11
C PRO A 12 -5.36 8.19 -2.48
N GLN A 13 -6.54 8.78 -2.30
CA GLN A 13 -6.86 10.18 -2.54
C GLN A 13 -6.51 11.09 -1.36
N ARG A 14 -6.05 10.53 -0.23
CA ARG A 14 -5.65 11.31 0.95
C ARG A 14 -4.31 11.99 0.71
N GLU A 15 -4.19 13.22 1.19
CA GLU A 15 -2.94 13.97 1.19
C GLU A 15 -1.83 13.17 1.89
N TRP A 16 -0.60 13.27 1.38
CA TRP A 16 0.52 12.50 1.92
C TRP A 16 0.73 12.74 3.43
N GLY A 17 0.53 13.97 3.90
CA GLY A 17 0.63 14.30 5.33
C GLY A 17 -0.32 13.46 6.20
N GLU A 18 -1.56 13.27 5.76
CA GLU A 18 -2.55 12.44 6.48
C GLU A 18 -2.15 10.96 6.46
N VAL A 19 -1.66 10.45 5.32
CA VAL A 19 -1.21 9.05 5.19
C VAL A 19 0.02 8.78 6.07
N ARG A 20 0.99 9.71 6.08
CA ARG A 20 2.19 9.65 6.91
C ARG A 20 1.84 9.60 8.40
N ASP A 21 0.93 10.47 8.84
CA ASP A 21 0.56 10.58 10.24
C ASP A 21 -0.24 9.34 10.70
N LEU A 22 -1.13 8.83 9.84
CA LEU A 22 -1.80 7.54 10.07
C LEU A 22 -0.81 6.38 10.17
N ALA A 23 0.17 6.31 9.26
CA ALA A 23 1.16 5.25 9.24
C ALA A 23 1.98 5.22 10.54
N ARG A 24 2.46 6.38 11.00
CA ARG A 24 3.20 6.52 12.26
C ARG A 24 2.36 6.16 13.48
N TRP A 25 1.11 6.62 13.52
CA TRP A 25 0.19 6.28 14.60
C TRP A 25 -0.10 4.79 14.64
N ALA A 26 -0.36 4.18 13.49
CA ALA A 26 -0.66 2.75 13.39
C ALA A 26 0.56 1.90 13.80
N ASP A 27 1.77 2.34 13.46
CA ASP A 27 3.03 1.63 13.78
C ASP A 27 3.34 1.56 15.27
N GLN A 28 2.82 2.52 16.05
CA GLN A 28 2.93 2.55 17.51
C GLN A 28 1.77 1.83 18.20
N GLY A 29 0.78 1.33 17.44
CA GLY A 29 -0.45 0.76 17.95
C GLY A 29 -0.53 -0.77 17.83
N PRO A 30 -1.70 -1.35 18.11
CA PRO A 30 -1.93 -2.79 18.02
C PRO A 30 -2.17 -3.28 16.58
N TRP A 31 -1.87 -2.46 15.57
CA TRP A 31 -2.19 -2.74 14.18
C TRP A 31 -1.13 -3.64 13.55
N LYS A 32 -1.56 -4.59 12.73
CA LYS A 32 -0.66 -5.55 12.12
C LYS A 32 -0.06 -5.06 10.81
N GLY A 33 -0.76 -4.18 10.11
CA GLY A 33 -0.30 -3.66 8.84
C GLY A 33 -1.07 -2.46 8.33
N ILE A 34 -0.53 -1.90 7.25
CA ILE A 34 -1.10 -0.82 6.46
C ILE A 34 -1.06 -1.21 4.99
N TRP A 35 -2.20 -1.06 4.33
CA TRP A 35 -2.43 -1.55 2.97
C TRP A 35 -2.77 -0.39 2.03
N TYR A 36 -2.29 -0.42 0.79
CA TYR A 36 -2.52 0.64 -0.19
C TYR A 36 -3.06 0.10 -1.51
N ALA A 37 -4.12 0.71 -2.03
CA ALA A 37 -4.73 0.28 -3.28
C ALA A 37 -3.96 0.83 -4.48
N ASP A 38 -3.73 -0.01 -5.50
CA ASP A 38 -2.92 0.32 -6.67
C ASP A 38 -3.81 0.73 -7.84
N HIS A 39 -4.19 2.01 -7.86
CA HIS A 39 -4.99 2.62 -8.91
C HIS A 39 -4.27 3.83 -9.50
N PHE A 40 -4.53 4.13 -10.79
CA PHE A 40 -4.10 5.37 -11.44
C PHE A 40 -5.21 6.44 -11.51
N MET A 41 -6.42 6.10 -11.05
CA MET A 41 -7.58 6.97 -11.07
C MET A 41 -8.53 6.59 -9.93
N PRO A 42 -9.41 7.50 -9.47
CA PRO A 42 -10.38 7.19 -8.44
C PRO A 42 -11.24 5.99 -8.82
N ASN A 43 -11.44 5.08 -7.86
CA ASN A 43 -12.41 4.01 -8.02
C ASN A 43 -13.83 4.59 -8.00
N THR A 44 -14.67 4.17 -8.94
CA THR A 44 -16.08 4.58 -9.04
C THR A 44 -17.00 3.37 -8.93
N GLU A 45 -18.23 3.58 -8.45
CA GLU A 45 -19.21 2.49 -8.30
C GLU A 45 -19.60 1.86 -9.64
N ASP A 46 -19.54 2.63 -10.73
CA ASP A 46 -19.88 2.21 -12.10
C ASP A 46 -18.68 1.72 -12.92
N GLY A 47 -17.47 1.70 -12.33
CA GLY A 47 -16.23 1.33 -12.98
C GLY A 47 -15.78 2.28 -14.11
N GLN A 48 -16.43 3.43 -14.30
CA GLN A 48 -16.06 4.39 -15.32
C GLN A 48 -14.86 5.24 -14.88
N PRO A 49 -13.92 5.52 -15.79
CA PRO A 49 -12.81 6.43 -15.49
C PRO A 49 -13.30 7.79 -15.01
N LYS A 50 -12.74 8.25 -13.88
CA LYS A 50 -12.98 9.58 -13.33
C LYS A 50 -11.65 10.32 -13.21
N SER A 51 -11.63 11.61 -13.53
CA SER A 51 -10.48 12.46 -13.21
C SER A 51 -10.43 12.74 -11.71
N GLY A 52 -9.24 12.71 -11.13
CA GLY A 52 -9.02 13.06 -9.73
C GLY A 52 -7.69 12.54 -9.24
N ASP A 53 -7.24 13.11 -8.14
CA ASP A 53 -5.93 12.80 -7.57
C ASP A 53 -5.96 11.43 -6.91
N VAL A 54 -5.02 10.58 -7.33
CA VAL A 54 -4.73 9.28 -6.72
C VAL A 54 -3.23 9.15 -6.65
N HIS A 55 -2.70 8.93 -5.44
CA HIS A 55 -1.28 8.72 -5.28
C HIS A 55 -0.85 7.37 -5.87
N GLU A 56 0.34 7.37 -6.48
CA GLU A 56 0.97 6.16 -7.01
C GLU A 56 1.35 5.22 -5.86
N CYS A 57 0.79 4.01 -5.90
CA CYS A 57 0.81 3.07 -4.78
C CYS A 57 2.22 2.68 -4.30
N TRP A 58 3.13 2.34 -5.22
CA TRP A 58 4.45 1.83 -4.84
C TRP A 58 5.35 2.92 -4.26
N SER A 59 5.19 4.15 -4.72
CA SER A 59 5.85 5.33 -4.18
C SER A 59 5.41 5.59 -2.74
N VAL A 60 4.11 5.48 -2.45
CA VAL A 60 3.59 5.63 -1.09
C VAL A 60 4.01 4.48 -0.19
N ILE A 61 3.97 3.23 -0.66
CA ILE A 61 4.44 2.06 0.08
C ILE A 61 5.93 2.23 0.45
N ALA A 62 6.77 2.65 -0.50
CA ALA A 62 8.19 2.90 -0.24
C ALA A 62 8.40 4.00 0.82
N ALA A 63 7.61 5.07 0.76
CA ALA A 63 7.66 6.15 1.75
C ALA A 63 7.22 5.68 3.15
N ILE A 64 6.16 4.88 3.25
CA ILE A 64 5.71 4.28 4.52
C ILE A 64 6.77 3.32 5.08
N ALA A 65 7.39 2.51 4.22
CA ALA A 65 8.44 1.58 4.62
C ALA A 65 9.62 2.28 5.28
N ALA A 66 9.99 3.46 4.80
CA ALA A 66 11.10 4.24 5.32
C ALA A 66 10.82 4.96 6.66
N ILE A 67 9.56 5.08 7.08
CA ILE A 67 9.16 5.89 8.26
C ILE A 67 8.46 5.08 9.37
N THR A 68 8.38 3.75 9.22
CA THR A 68 7.74 2.83 10.16
C THR A 68 8.67 1.64 10.41
N ASP A 69 8.50 0.95 11.54
CA ASP A 69 9.41 -0.13 11.95
C ASP A 69 8.69 -1.48 12.20
N ASN A 70 7.37 -1.46 12.41
CA ASN A 70 6.62 -2.61 12.96
C ASN A 70 5.53 -3.14 12.01
N LEU A 71 4.84 -2.25 11.28
CA LEU A 71 3.73 -2.62 10.40
C LEU A 71 4.20 -3.52 9.25
N ARG A 72 3.39 -4.53 8.91
CA ARG A 72 3.42 -5.10 7.55
C ARG A 72 2.86 -4.07 6.58
N ILE A 73 3.48 -3.93 5.42
CA ILE A 73 3.10 -2.92 4.42
C ILE A 73 2.89 -3.64 3.10
N GLY A 74 1.90 -3.27 2.30
CA GLY A 74 1.70 -3.91 1.01
C GLY A 74 0.63 -3.30 0.14
N SER A 75 0.62 -3.77 -1.11
CA SER A 75 -0.44 -3.48 -2.07
C SER A 75 -1.70 -4.29 -1.74
N LEU A 76 -2.86 -3.67 -1.90
CA LEU A 76 -4.18 -4.31 -1.76
C LEU A 76 -5.10 -3.85 -2.91
N VAL A 77 -4.99 -4.43 -4.09
CA VAL A 77 -3.92 -5.33 -4.58
C VAL A 77 -3.25 -4.68 -5.79
N SER A 78 -2.07 -5.15 -6.19
CA SER A 78 -1.40 -4.70 -7.42
C SER A 78 -1.92 -5.49 -8.61
N PRO A 79 -2.50 -4.84 -9.63
CA PRO A 79 -3.02 -5.52 -10.80
C PRO A 79 -1.89 -6.08 -11.69
N THR A 80 -2.05 -7.33 -12.11
CA THR A 80 -1.12 -7.99 -13.05
C THR A 80 -1.25 -7.50 -14.49
N THR A 81 -2.24 -6.66 -14.77
CA THR A 81 -2.63 -6.24 -16.12
C THR A 81 -1.82 -5.07 -16.66
N PHE A 82 -1.30 -4.18 -15.80
CA PHE A 82 -0.62 -2.96 -16.24
C PHE A 82 0.80 -2.75 -15.70
N ARG A 83 1.27 -3.56 -14.74
CA ARG A 83 2.67 -3.51 -14.29
C ARG A 83 3.47 -4.62 -14.94
N HIS A 84 4.56 -4.25 -15.62
CA HIS A 84 5.47 -5.25 -16.16
C HIS A 84 6.02 -6.13 -15.02
N PRO A 85 5.92 -7.46 -15.09
CA PRO A 85 6.17 -8.35 -13.95
C PRO A 85 7.60 -8.23 -13.42
N ALA A 86 8.59 -8.07 -14.30
CA ALA A 86 9.98 -7.87 -13.87
C ALA A 86 10.20 -6.54 -13.13
N VAL A 87 9.47 -5.48 -13.51
CA VAL A 87 9.55 -4.17 -12.84
C VAL A 87 8.88 -4.26 -11.48
N LEU A 88 7.69 -4.86 -11.41
CA LEU A 88 6.97 -5.09 -10.16
C LEU A 88 7.80 -5.92 -9.18
N ALA A 89 8.42 -7.01 -9.65
CA ALA A 89 9.28 -7.84 -8.81
C ALA A 89 10.49 -7.07 -8.25
N ASN A 90 11.16 -6.27 -9.09
CA ASN A 90 12.31 -5.47 -8.65
C ASN A 90 11.90 -4.36 -7.66
N THR A 91 10.77 -3.68 -7.91
CA THR A 91 10.20 -2.68 -6.99
C THR A 91 9.87 -3.32 -5.64
N ALA A 92 9.18 -4.47 -5.65
CA ALA A 92 8.83 -5.20 -4.43
C ALA A 92 10.08 -5.63 -3.65
N ALA A 93 11.06 -6.25 -4.30
CA ALA A 93 12.31 -6.64 -3.65
C ALA A 93 13.06 -5.45 -3.03
N THR A 94 13.09 -4.31 -3.73
CA THR A 94 13.73 -3.09 -3.22
C THR A 94 13.04 -2.58 -1.96
N ILE A 95 11.71 -2.50 -1.97
CA ILE A 95 10.94 -2.03 -0.81
C ILE A 95 11.01 -3.03 0.34
N ASP A 96 11.07 -4.32 0.06
CA ASP A 96 11.26 -5.34 1.09
C ASP A 96 12.55 -5.07 1.88
N HIS A 97 13.67 -4.78 1.19
CA HIS A 97 14.91 -4.35 1.84
C HIS A 97 14.77 -3.04 2.63
N VAL A 98 14.13 -2.01 2.05
CA VAL A 98 13.88 -0.72 2.74
C VAL A 98 13.08 -0.93 4.03
N SER A 99 12.10 -1.83 3.98
CA SER A 99 11.22 -2.15 5.10
C SER A 99 11.82 -3.16 6.09
N ASN A 100 13.01 -3.70 5.84
CA ASN A 100 13.60 -4.80 6.59
C ASN A 100 12.71 -6.05 6.65
N GLY A 101 12.23 -6.51 5.48
CA GLY A 101 11.46 -7.75 5.36
C GLY A 101 9.98 -7.64 5.74
N ARG A 102 9.41 -6.43 5.76
CA ARG A 102 8.00 -6.18 6.16
C ARG A 102 7.02 -6.08 4.99
N LEU A 103 7.50 -6.05 3.75
CA LEU A 103 6.65 -5.95 2.58
C LEU A 103 5.82 -7.23 2.39
N ILE A 104 4.58 -7.05 1.94
CA ILE A 104 3.70 -8.11 1.46
C ILE A 104 3.23 -7.71 0.05
N LEU A 105 3.60 -8.50 -0.95
CA LEU A 105 3.20 -8.29 -2.34
C LEU A 105 1.80 -8.87 -2.58
N GLY A 106 0.77 -8.05 -2.43
CA GLY A 106 -0.61 -8.42 -2.77
C GLY A 106 -0.88 -8.23 -4.25
N ILE A 107 -1.33 -9.28 -4.95
CA ILE A 107 -1.54 -9.30 -6.40
C ILE A 107 -3.00 -9.64 -6.71
N GLY A 108 -3.56 -9.02 -7.76
CA GLY A 108 -4.90 -9.32 -8.27
C GLY A 108 -5.00 -9.23 -9.78
N ALA A 109 -6.10 -9.72 -10.34
CA ALA A 109 -6.37 -9.71 -11.78
C ALA A 109 -6.80 -8.34 -12.33
N GLY A 110 -7.06 -7.37 -11.45
CA GLY A 110 -7.68 -6.09 -11.79
C GLY A 110 -9.15 -6.05 -11.43
#